data_AF-A0AAD5ZG19-F1
#
_entry.id   AF-A0AAD5ZG19-F1
#
_cell.length_a   1.000
_cell.length_b   1.000
_cell.length_c   1.000
_cell.angle_alpha   90.00
_cell.angle_beta   90.00
_cell.angle_gamma   90.00
#
_symmetry.space_group_name_H-M   'P 1'
#
loop_
_entity.id
_entity.type
_entity.pdbx_description
1 polymer ?
#
loop_
_entity_poly.entity_id
_entity_poly.type
_entity_poly.pdbx_seq_one_letter_code
_entity_poly.pdbx_strand_id
1 'polypeptide(L)'
;MSGLSLGNFVANQYWMSSMFSPSVVGVANAVSAGWANMGCGVAQVAMPLAYSFLLHVGVLDSMACRVVFLLPAGLQIATALATLFFGQDLPQGNFSVVKNRSKHSRKRAIGDFWEIVKEGAGNYRGWILALTYGYCYGVELTMEAIVATFFRERYKMGMEAAGAAAACFGVMNVVSRPVGGMAADVLGESFGMRGRLWGLWLVQTVGGVMCLMLGKMSDSGAPPGLTVTVLVVFAFFIQAASGLTFGIVPFISKRALGVISGMTASGGVMGAIVTQLLFFSGSFGFSRETGISLTGLMILICTLPLMLFYSPQLGGMFCAPLEDYDDLEADYYEFVK
;
A
#
# COMPACT_ATOMS: atom_id res chain seq x y z
N MET A 1 5.23 -5.47 17.39
CA MET A 1 4.50 -6.35 16.44
C MET A 1 4.37 -5.74 15.05
N SER A 2 4.15 -4.44 14.90
CA SER A 2 3.93 -3.77 13.60
C SER A 2 5.04 -4.01 12.57
N GLY A 3 6.31 -4.01 12.99
CA GLY A 3 7.45 -4.24 12.08
C GLY A 3 7.49 -5.65 11.45
N LEU A 4 7.12 -6.70 12.19
CA LEU A 4 7.06 -8.06 11.66
C LEU A 4 5.87 -8.24 10.71
N SER A 5 4.74 -7.59 10.99
CA SER A 5 3.57 -7.59 10.10
C SER A 5 3.86 -6.89 8.77
N LEU A 6 4.64 -5.81 8.78
CA LEU A 6 5.11 -5.11 7.58
C LEU A 6 6.08 -5.98 6.76
N GLY A 7 6.98 -6.71 7.43
CA GLY A 7 7.83 -7.69 6.76
C GLY A 7 7.02 -8.80 6.06
N ASN A 8 5.96 -9.27 6.70
CA ASN A 8 5.05 -10.26 6.11
C ASN A 8 4.32 -9.72 4.87
N PHE A 9 3.98 -8.43 4.83
CA PHE A 9 3.39 -7.81 3.66
C PHE A 9 4.33 -7.90 2.44
N VAL A 10 5.62 -7.61 2.62
CA VAL A 10 6.62 -7.71 1.53
C VAL A 10 6.75 -9.15 1.04
N ALA A 11 6.80 -10.13 1.95
CA ALA A 11 6.84 -11.54 1.60
C ALA A 11 5.59 -11.97 0.81
N ASN A 12 4.41 -11.50 1.21
CA ASN A 12 3.16 -11.76 0.52
C ASN A 12 3.11 -11.13 -0.88
N GLN A 13 3.56 -9.88 -1.05
CA GLN A 13 3.64 -9.25 -2.38
C GLN A 13 4.61 -9.98 -3.30
N TYR A 14 5.75 -10.45 -2.77
CA TYR A 14 6.67 -11.29 -3.51
C TYR A 14 6.02 -12.62 -3.92
N TRP A 15 5.35 -13.29 -2.98
CA TRP A 15 4.70 -14.57 -3.22
C TRP A 15 3.57 -14.49 -4.27
N MET A 16 2.74 -13.45 -4.19
CA MET A 16 1.71 -13.19 -5.20
C MET A 16 2.33 -12.90 -6.57
N SER A 17 3.41 -12.10 -6.61
CA SER A 17 4.11 -11.78 -7.86
C SER A 17 4.84 -12.97 -8.49
N SER A 18 5.20 -13.99 -7.70
CA SER A 18 5.78 -15.23 -8.23
C SER A 18 4.74 -16.26 -8.66
N MET A 19 3.50 -16.15 -8.16
CA MET A 19 2.41 -17.08 -8.46
C MET A 19 1.64 -16.74 -9.73
N PHE A 20 1.50 -15.45 -10.04
CA PHE A 20 0.61 -14.97 -11.10
C PHE A 20 1.37 -14.45 -12.32
N SER A 21 0.77 -14.57 -13.50
CA SER A 21 1.34 -14.06 -14.75
C SER A 21 1.33 -12.53 -14.78
N PRO A 22 2.23 -11.89 -15.57
CA PRO A 22 2.29 -10.43 -15.69
C PRO A 22 0.97 -9.76 -16.12
N SER A 23 0.07 -10.48 -16.78
CA SER A 23 -1.25 -9.98 -17.18
C SER A 23 -2.24 -9.78 -16.03
N VAL A 24 -2.08 -10.51 -14.92
CA VAL A 24 -3.04 -10.48 -13.79
C VAL A 24 -2.38 -10.21 -12.44
N VAL A 25 -1.06 -9.98 -12.44
CA VAL A 25 -0.26 -9.78 -11.23
C VAL A 25 -0.68 -8.53 -10.46
N GLY A 26 -1.14 -7.48 -11.16
CA GLY A 26 -1.61 -6.25 -10.53
C GLY A 26 -2.87 -6.48 -9.70
N VAL A 27 -3.88 -7.14 -10.26
CA VAL A 27 -5.09 -7.55 -9.54
C VAL A 27 -4.73 -8.46 -8.36
N ALA A 28 -3.89 -9.47 -8.58
CA ALA A 28 -3.53 -10.43 -7.55
C ALA A 28 -2.87 -9.77 -6.33
N ASN A 29 -1.87 -8.92 -6.58
CA ASN A 29 -1.19 -8.13 -5.54
C ASN A 29 -2.16 -7.19 -4.82
N ALA A 30 -3.06 -6.54 -5.57
CA ALA A 30 -3.99 -5.56 -5.04
C ALA A 30 -5.13 -6.18 -4.21
N VAL A 31 -5.64 -7.36 -4.58
CA VAL A 31 -6.59 -8.14 -3.78
C VAL A 31 -5.96 -8.54 -2.46
N SER A 32 -4.77 -9.11 -2.51
CA SER A 32 -4.06 -9.53 -1.30
C SER A 32 -3.78 -8.34 -0.36
N ALA A 33 -3.35 -7.21 -0.90
CA ALA A 33 -3.16 -5.97 -0.14
C ALA A 33 -4.47 -5.37 0.39
N GLY A 34 -5.56 -5.43 -0.39
CA GLY A 34 -6.88 -4.92 -0.01
C GLY A 34 -7.46 -5.64 1.21
N TRP A 35 -7.39 -6.97 1.20
CA TRP A 35 -7.81 -7.79 2.34
C TRP A 35 -6.96 -7.53 3.59
N ALA A 36 -5.65 -7.36 3.44
CA ALA A 36 -4.78 -7.02 4.56
C ALA A 36 -5.17 -5.68 5.22
N ASN A 37 -5.49 -4.66 4.42
CA ASN A 37 -5.86 -3.32 4.93
C ASN A 37 -7.30 -3.25 5.45
N MET A 38 -8.22 -4.05 4.93
CA MET A 38 -9.58 -4.21 5.49
C MET A 38 -9.55 -4.56 6.99
N GLY A 39 -8.54 -5.32 7.42
CA GLY A 39 -8.37 -5.71 8.83
C GLY A 39 -8.36 -4.52 9.78
N CYS A 40 -7.85 -3.35 9.36
CA CYS A 40 -7.89 -2.12 10.15
C CYS A 40 -9.35 -1.65 10.38
N GLY A 41 -10.15 -1.56 9.32
CA GLY A 41 -11.56 -1.17 9.40
C GLY A 41 -12.40 -2.15 10.22
N VAL A 42 -12.18 -3.46 10.05
CA VAL A 42 -12.85 -4.49 10.85
C VAL A 42 -12.46 -4.38 12.32
N ALA A 43 -11.18 -4.16 12.64
CA ALA A 43 -10.71 -4.01 14.01
C ALA A 43 -11.35 -2.80 14.72
N GLN A 44 -11.60 -1.69 14.00
CA GLN A 44 -12.28 -0.51 14.58
C GLN A 44 -13.71 -0.81 15.06
N VAL A 45 -14.39 -1.81 14.50
CA VAL A 45 -15.75 -2.23 14.91
C VAL A 45 -15.70 -3.44 15.84
N ALA A 46 -14.92 -4.45 15.50
CA ALA A 46 -14.86 -5.71 16.24
C ALA A 46 -14.23 -5.56 17.63
N MET A 47 -13.18 -4.74 17.77
CA MET A 47 -12.48 -4.59 19.06
C MET A 47 -13.35 -3.92 20.13
N PRO A 48 -14.05 -2.79 19.86
CA PRO A 48 -14.98 -2.22 20.83
C PRO A 48 -16.14 -3.15 21.19
N LEU A 49 -16.71 -3.86 20.22
CA LEU A 49 -17.81 -4.82 20.47
C LEU A 49 -17.36 -5.98 21.37
N ALA A 50 -16.18 -6.55 21.09
CA ALA A 50 -15.61 -7.59 21.92
C ALA A 50 -15.30 -7.08 23.34
N TYR A 51 -14.82 -5.84 23.47
CA TYR A 51 -14.59 -5.19 24.76
C TYR A 51 -15.88 -5.05 25.57
N SER A 52 -16.93 -4.46 24.97
CA SER A 52 -18.23 -4.30 25.60
C SER A 52 -18.85 -5.64 25.99
N PHE A 53 -18.70 -6.68 25.17
CA PHE A 53 -19.17 -8.02 25.48
C PHE A 53 -18.47 -8.61 26.71
N LEU A 54 -17.14 -8.48 26.83
CA LEU A 54 -16.41 -8.98 27.99
C LEU A 54 -16.81 -8.29 29.29
N LEU A 55 -17.11 -6.98 29.23
CA LEU A 55 -17.65 -6.25 30.38
C LEU A 55 -19.04 -6.79 30.79
N HIS A 56 -19.90 -7.13 29.83
CA HIS A 56 -21.22 -7.73 30.10
C HIS A 56 -21.11 -9.13 30.72
N VAL A 57 -20.09 -9.90 30.36
CA VAL A 57 -19.81 -11.24 30.91
C VAL A 57 -19.16 -11.16 32.31
N GLY A 58 -18.89 -9.95 32.82
CA GLY A 58 -18.37 -9.73 34.17
C GLY A 58 -16.85 -9.69 34.28
N VAL A 59 -16.13 -9.55 33.17
CA VAL A 59 -14.68 -9.34 33.19
C VAL A 59 -14.36 -7.93 33.70
N LEU A 60 -13.43 -7.82 34.65
CA LEU A 60 -12.93 -6.54 35.15
C LEU A 60 -12.36 -5.68 34.02
N ASP A 61 -12.65 -4.37 34.04
CA ASP A 61 -12.21 -3.37 33.06
C ASP A 61 -10.67 -3.42 32.80
N SER A 62 -9.89 -3.62 33.86
CA SER A 62 -8.43 -3.75 33.81
C SER A 62 -7.92 -5.02 33.07
N MET A 63 -8.75 -6.05 32.98
CA MET A 63 -8.45 -7.32 32.31
C MET A 63 -9.10 -7.38 30.91
N ALA A 64 -10.27 -6.77 30.74
CA ALA A 64 -11.03 -6.80 29.49
C ALA A 64 -10.18 -6.36 28.30
N CYS A 65 -9.45 -5.25 28.44
CA CYS A 65 -8.57 -4.74 27.38
C CYS A 65 -7.52 -5.78 26.95
N ARG A 66 -6.91 -6.51 27.90
CA ARG A 66 -5.89 -7.53 27.61
C ARG A 66 -6.48 -8.76 26.94
N VAL A 67 -7.66 -9.18 27.38
CA VAL A 67 -8.36 -10.36 26.86
C VAL A 67 -8.84 -10.10 25.44
N VAL A 68 -9.30 -8.89 25.11
CA VAL A 68 -9.69 -8.53 23.73
C VAL A 68 -8.51 -8.73 22.76
N PHE A 69 -7.28 -8.41 23.15
CA PHE A 69 -6.11 -8.60 22.28
C PHE A 69 -5.76 -10.07 22.00
N LEU A 70 -6.33 -11.04 22.73
CA LEU A 70 -6.18 -12.46 22.40
C LEU A 70 -6.90 -12.82 21.09
N LEU A 71 -7.96 -12.08 20.72
CA LEU A 71 -8.71 -12.29 19.49
C LEU A 71 -7.84 -12.08 18.23
N PRO A 72 -7.22 -10.90 18.00
CA PRO A 72 -6.35 -10.72 16.84
C PRO A 72 -5.12 -11.64 16.89
N ALA A 73 -4.57 -11.92 18.08
CA ALA A 73 -3.45 -12.87 18.21
C ALA A 73 -3.85 -14.29 17.78
N GLY A 74 -5.03 -14.76 18.18
CA GLY A 74 -5.55 -16.08 17.78
C GLY A 74 -5.79 -16.18 16.28
N LEU A 75 -6.39 -15.15 15.67
CA LEU A 75 -6.57 -15.08 14.21
C LEU A 75 -5.23 -15.07 13.46
N GLN A 76 -4.23 -14.37 13.98
CA GLN A 76 -2.88 -14.35 13.38
C GLN A 76 -2.20 -15.73 13.47
N ILE A 77 -2.35 -16.46 14.58
CA ILE A 77 -1.81 -17.82 14.72
C ILE A 77 -2.56 -18.78 13.78
N ALA A 78 -3.89 -18.69 13.73
CA ALA A 78 -4.70 -19.54 12.86
C ALA A 78 -4.36 -19.34 11.38
N THR A 79 -4.18 -18.09 10.94
CA THR A 79 -3.75 -17.78 9.57
C THR A 79 -2.31 -18.25 9.30
N ALA A 80 -1.39 -18.08 10.24
CA ALA A 80 -0.03 -18.62 10.11
C ALA A 80 -0.03 -20.15 9.95
N LEU A 81 -0.82 -20.87 10.74
CA LEU A 81 -0.97 -22.32 10.63
C LEU A 81 -1.62 -22.70 9.28
N ALA A 82 -2.65 -21.98 8.86
CA ALA A 82 -3.29 -22.22 7.56
C ALA A 82 -2.29 -22.05 6.41
N THR A 83 -1.45 -21.02 6.42
CA THR A 83 -0.39 -20.82 5.41
C THR A 83 0.63 -21.95 5.44
N LEU A 84 0.99 -22.48 6.61
CA LEU A 84 1.94 -23.61 6.72
C LEU A 84 1.36 -24.93 6.19
N PHE A 85 0.07 -25.19 6.40
CA PHE A 85 -0.56 -26.45 5.98
C PHE A 85 -1.08 -26.41 4.54
N PHE A 86 -1.57 -25.27 4.05
CA PHE A 86 -2.23 -25.14 2.75
C PHE A 86 -1.44 -24.30 1.73
N GLY A 87 -0.38 -23.59 2.15
CA GLY A 87 0.41 -22.74 1.27
C GLY A 87 1.23 -23.54 0.24
N GLN A 88 1.26 -23.03 -0.99
CA GLN A 88 2.11 -23.53 -2.07
C GLN A 88 3.23 -22.53 -2.37
N ASP A 89 4.47 -22.96 -2.62
CA ASP A 89 5.57 -22.02 -2.84
C ASP A 89 5.62 -21.45 -4.28
N LEU A 90 5.28 -22.26 -5.29
CA LEU A 90 5.19 -21.88 -6.70
C LEU A 90 3.94 -22.47 -7.36
N PRO A 91 3.53 -21.96 -8.55
CA PRO A 91 2.42 -22.51 -9.31
C PRO A 91 2.56 -24.00 -9.64
N GLN A 92 3.80 -24.50 -9.67
CA GLN A 92 4.14 -25.89 -9.97
C GLN A 92 4.34 -26.76 -8.72
N GLY A 93 4.17 -26.22 -7.50
CA GLY A 93 4.32 -26.92 -6.22
C GLY A 93 5.42 -26.34 -5.31
N ASN A 94 5.70 -27.03 -4.20
CA ASN A 94 6.62 -26.55 -3.16
C ASN A 94 8.10 -26.74 -3.52
N PHE A 95 8.98 -25.86 -3.01
CA PHE A 95 10.43 -25.93 -3.20
C PHE A 95 11.06 -27.25 -2.70
N SER A 96 10.30 -28.03 -1.94
CA SER A 96 10.69 -29.36 -1.45
C SER A 96 10.99 -30.37 -2.57
N VAL A 97 10.58 -30.11 -3.82
CA VAL A 97 10.94 -30.94 -4.99
C VAL A 97 12.28 -30.53 -5.64
N VAL A 98 12.85 -29.36 -5.30
CA VAL A 98 14.12 -28.84 -5.85
C VAL A 98 15.27 -28.92 -4.83
N LYS A 99 15.15 -29.79 -3.82
CA LYS A 99 16.20 -29.97 -2.80
C LYS A 99 17.24 -31.01 -3.23
N ASN A 100 17.95 -30.73 -4.32
CA ASN A 100 19.19 -31.44 -4.67
C ASN A 100 20.21 -30.58 -5.44
N ARG A 101 20.33 -29.29 -5.10
CA ARG A 101 21.48 -28.46 -5.53
C ARG A 101 22.28 -27.94 -4.34
N SER A 102 23.21 -28.79 -3.91
CA SER A 102 24.55 -28.51 -3.36
C SER A 102 24.75 -27.44 -2.27
N LYS A 103 25.31 -27.86 -1.13
CA LYS A 103 25.84 -27.04 -0.03
C LYS A 103 26.97 -26.07 -0.41
N HIS A 104 27.47 -26.09 -1.66
CA HIS A 104 28.53 -25.20 -2.16
C HIS A 104 28.06 -23.77 -2.50
N SER A 105 26.75 -23.52 -2.53
CA SER A 105 26.15 -22.25 -2.98
C SER A 105 25.97 -21.16 -1.90
N ARG A 106 26.10 -21.50 -0.60
CA ARG A 106 25.71 -20.59 0.49
C ARG A 106 26.62 -19.36 0.67
N LYS A 107 27.92 -19.45 0.37
CA LYS A 107 28.85 -18.30 0.41
C LYS A 107 28.72 -17.39 -0.82
N ARG A 108 28.45 -17.96 -2.00
CA ARG A 108 28.20 -17.19 -3.24
C ARG A 108 26.86 -16.45 -3.15
N ALA A 109 25.83 -17.10 -2.57
CA ALA A 109 24.51 -16.51 -2.33
C ALA A 109 24.50 -15.27 -1.41
N ILE A 110 25.46 -15.11 -0.48
CA ILE A 110 25.56 -13.90 0.36
C ILE A 110 26.20 -12.74 -0.42
N GLY A 111 27.19 -13.03 -1.29
CA GLY A 111 27.75 -12.04 -2.22
C GLY A 111 26.68 -11.54 -3.19
N ASP A 112 25.95 -12.49 -3.80
CA ASP A 112 24.83 -12.21 -4.69
C ASP A 112 23.70 -11.43 -3.97
N PHE A 113 23.42 -11.73 -2.69
CA PHE A 113 22.41 -11.00 -1.92
C PHE A 113 22.74 -9.52 -1.74
N TRP A 114 23.98 -9.18 -1.36
CA TRP A 114 24.39 -7.79 -1.20
C TRP A 114 24.42 -7.04 -2.54
N GLU A 115 24.71 -7.73 -3.63
CA GLU A 115 24.61 -7.18 -4.98
C GLU A 115 23.14 -6.86 -5.32
N ILE A 116 22.21 -7.79 -5.10
CA ILE A 116 20.77 -7.57 -5.32
C ILE A 116 20.23 -6.43 -4.46
N VAL A 117 20.67 -6.33 -3.20
CA VAL A 117 20.29 -5.23 -2.31
C VAL A 117 20.83 -3.90 -2.82
N LYS A 118 22.09 -3.84 -3.28
CA LYS A 118 22.66 -2.62 -3.86
C LYS A 118 21.96 -2.23 -5.16
N GLU A 119 21.68 -3.20 -6.03
CA GLU A 119 20.95 -3.00 -7.29
C GLU A 119 19.54 -2.45 -7.03
N GLY A 120 18.80 -3.06 -6.10
CA GLY A 120 17.47 -2.61 -5.71
C GLY A 120 17.47 -1.24 -5.03
N ALA A 121 18.35 -1.02 -4.05
CA ALA A 121 18.45 0.23 -3.31
C ALA A 121 19.01 1.39 -4.14
N GLY A 122 19.87 1.10 -5.11
CA GLY A 122 20.36 2.08 -6.08
C GLY A 122 19.36 2.43 -7.18
N ASN A 123 18.26 1.67 -7.29
CA ASN A 123 17.27 1.89 -8.34
C ASN A 123 16.37 3.08 -8.01
N TYR A 124 16.63 4.22 -8.65
CA TYR A 124 15.86 5.44 -8.47
C TYR A 124 14.35 5.26 -8.76
N ARG A 125 13.97 4.31 -9.63
CA ARG A 125 12.57 4.00 -9.94
C ARG A 125 11.84 3.45 -8.71
N GLY A 126 12.53 2.64 -7.91
CA GLY A 126 12.01 2.13 -6.64
C GLY A 126 11.78 3.25 -5.62
N TRP A 127 12.65 4.27 -5.59
CA TRP A 127 12.49 5.45 -4.74
C TRP A 127 11.35 6.36 -5.19
N ILE A 128 11.17 6.56 -6.50
CA ILE A 128 10.01 7.30 -7.04
C ILE A 128 8.72 6.60 -6.58
N LEU A 129 8.61 5.29 -6.78
CA LEU A 129 7.43 4.55 -6.30
C LEU A 129 7.29 4.56 -4.78
N ALA A 130 8.39 4.51 -4.03
CA ALA A 130 8.33 4.60 -2.57
C ALA A 130 7.78 5.95 -2.09
N LEU A 131 8.19 7.05 -2.74
CA LEU A 131 7.64 8.38 -2.45
C LEU A 131 6.16 8.47 -2.85
N THR A 132 5.82 8.01 -4.05
CA THR A 132 4.43 8.01 -4.54
C THR A 132 3.53 7.16 -3.66
N TYR A 133 3.98 5.96 -3.26
CA TYR A 133 3.26 5.09 -2.34
C TYR A 133 3.15 5.69 -0.94
N GLY A 134 4.19 6.41 -0.50
CA GLY A 134 4.18 7.18 0.74
C GLY A 134 3.06 8.20 0.79
N TYR A 135 2.78 8.88 -0.32
CA TYR A 135 1.70 9.86 -0.37
C TYR A 135 0.35 9.31 -0.86
N CYS A 136 0.24 8.04 -1.25
CA CYS A 136 -1.07 7.39 -1.35
C CYS A 136 -1.40 6.61 -0.08
N TYR A 137 -0.68 5.52 0.20
CA TYR A 137 -0.93 4.66 1.34
C TYR A 137 -0.57 5.32 2.68
N GLY A 138 0.47 6.15 2.73
CA GLY A 138 0.79 6.86 3.97
C GLY A 138 -0.30 7.85 4.35
N VAL A 139 -0.86 8.58 3.37
CA VAL A 139 -2.01 9.45 3.60
C VAL A 139 -3.26 8.65 3.96
N GLU A 140 -3.50 7.50 3.31
CA GLU A 140 -4.57 6.56 3.68
C GLU A 140 -4.49 6.19 5.17
N LEU A 141 -3.32 5.78 5.65
CA LEU A 141 -3.08 5.44 7.06
C LEU A 141 -3.27 6.65 8.00
N THR A 142 -2.77 7.83 7.62
CA THR A 142 -2.98 9.06 8.39
C THR A 142 -4.46 9.39 8.50
N MET A 143 -5.20 9.30 7.39
CA MET A 143 -6.63 9.57 7.35
C MET A 143 -7.41 8.57 8.20
N GLU A 144 -7.11 7.27 8.13
CA GLU A 144 -7.70 6.25 9.00
C GLU A 144 -7.53 6.57 10.49
N ALA A 145 -6.37 7.14 10.88
CA ALA A 145 -6.08 7.49 12.26
C ALA A 145 -6.86 8.72 12.76
N ILE A 146 -7.15 9.69 11.87
CA ILE A 146 -7.75 10.97 12.27
C ILE A 146 -9.25 11.08 11.96
N VAL A 147 -9.78 10.27 11.04
CA VAL A 147 -11.13 10.45 10.45
C VAL A 147 -12.25 10.36 11.50
N ALA A 148 -12.16 9.41 12.43
CA ALA A 148 -13.15 9.27 13.50
C ALA A 148 -13.18 10.52 14.39
N THR A 149 -12.00 10.98 14.82
CA THR A 149 -11.83 12.18 15.65
C THR A 149 -12.29 13.43 14.90
N PHE A 150 -11.99 13.53 13.61
CA PHE A 150 -12.43 14.63 12.74
C PHE A 150 -13.95 14.76 12.73
N PHE A 151 -14.71 13.68 12.48
CA PHE A 151 -16.18 13.75 12.49
C PHE A 151 -16.77 14.06 13.87
N ARG A 152 -16.16 13.53 14.93
CA ARG A 152 -16.60 13.81 16.30
C ARG A 152 -16.40 15.26 16.69
N GLU A 153 -15.24 15.84 16.41
CA GLU A 153 -14.92 17.18 16.86
C GLU A 153 -15.59 18.24 15.99
N ARG A 154 -15.58 18.05 14.67
CA ARG A 154 -16.04 19.03 13.69
C ARG A 154 -17.55 19.03 13.47
N TYR A 155 -18.17 17.85 13.42
CA TYR A 155 -19.59 17.69 13.13
C TYR A 155 -20.41 17.25 14.34
N LYS A 156 -19.76 17.08 15.50
CA LYS A 156 -20.40 16.62 16.76
C LYS A 156 -21.21 15.33 16.57
N MET A 157 -20.78 14.48 15.63
CA MET A 157 -21.42 13.19 15.38
C MET A 157 -21.25 12.26 16.58
N GLY A 158 -22.27 11.42 16.83
CA GLY A 158 -22.19 10.36 17.84
C GLY A 158 -21.04 9.39 17.58
N MET A 159 -20.56 8.71 18.63
CA MET A 159 -19.45 7.75 18.51
C MET A 159 -19.69 6.69 17.43
N GLU A 160 -20.93 6.22 17.35
CA GLU A 160 -21.35 5.19 16.40
C GLU A 160 -21.26 5.68 14.95
N ALA A 161 -21.78 6.87 14.66
CA ALA A 161 -21.75 7.43 13.31
C ALA A 161 -20.32 7.75 12.84
N ALA A 162 -19.48 8.31 13.73
CA ALA A 162 -18.08 8.60 13.41
C ALA A 162 -17.25 7.31 13.23
N GLY A 163 -17.49 6.29 14.07
CA GLY A 163 -16.87 4.97 13.93
C GLY A 163 -17.31 4.24 12.66
N ALA A 164 -18.59 4.34 12.29
CA ALA A 164 -19.10 3.78 11.04
C ALA A 164 -18.44 4.44 9.82
N ALA A 165 -18.29 5.77 9.81
CA ALA A 165 -17.59 6.47 8.73
C ALA A 165 -16.12 6.04 8.61
N ALA A 166 -15.43 5.86 9.75
CA ALA A 166 -14.06 5.36 9.78
C ALA A 166 -13.95 3.90 9.30
N ALA A 167 -14.90 3.04 9.70
CA ALA A 167 -14.97 1.66 9.24
C ALA A 167 -15.22 1.57 7.73
N CYS A 168 -16.12 2.39 7.18
CA CYS A 168 -16.36 2.46 5.74
C CYS A 168 -15.08 2.85 4.97
N PHE A 169 -14.30 3.80 5.48
CA PHE A 169 -13.01 4.18 4.90
C PHE A 169 -12.07 2.98 4.82
N GLY A 170 -11.91 2.24 5.93
CA GLY A 170 -10.99 1.09 5.99
C GLY A 170 -11.48 -0.12 5.18
N VAL A 171 -12.78 -0.45 5.22
CA VAL A 171 -13.36 -1.59 4.50
C VAL A 171 -13.35 -1.39 2.98
N MET A 172 -13.39 -0.14 2.51
CA MET A 172 -13.33 0.16 1.09
C MET A 172 -12.08 -0.37 0.40
N ASN A 173 -10.98 -0.59 1.14
CA ASN A 173 -9.75 -1.20 0.64
C ASN A 173 -9.97 -2.55 -0.05
N VAL A 174 -11.02 -3.29 0.30
CA VAL A 174 -11.38 -4.58 -0.35
C VAL A 174 -11.79 -4.39 -1.80
N VAL A 175 -12.33 -3.23 -2.16
CA VAL A 175 -12.87 -2.95 -3.50
C VAL A 175 -11.95 -2.01 -4.26
N SER A 176 -11.57 -0.89 -3.66
CA SER A 176 -10.80 0.18 -4.30
C SER A 176 -9.42 -0.28 -4.76
N ARG A 177 -8.68 -1.01 -3.92
CA ARG A 177 -7.35 -1.53 -4.27
C ARG A 177 -7.43 -2.51 -5.43
N PRO A 178 -8.27 -3.57 -5.41
CA PRO A 178 -8.44 -4.45 -6.57
C PRO A 178 -8.84 -3.72 -7.84
N VAL A 179 -9.71 -2.72 -7.77
CA VAL A 179 -10.06 -1.90 -8.94
C VAL A 179 -8.83 -1.17 -9.47
N GLY A 180 -7.97 -0.63 -8.60
CA GLY A 180 -6.68 -0.08 -8.99
C GLY A 180 -5.75 -1.11 -9.64
N GLY A 181 -5.61 -2.30 -9.05
CA GLY A 181 -4.81 -3.38 -9.63
C GLY A 181 -5.31 -3.83 -11.00
N MET A 182 -6.64 -3.91 -11.16
CA MET A 182 -7.29 -4.22 -12.43
C MET A 182 -7.07 -3.13 -13.47
N ALA A 183 -7.18 -1.87 -13.08
CA ALA A 183 -6.83 -0.75 -13.94
C ALA A 183 -5.36 -0.81 -14.37
N ALA A 184 -4.44 -1.20 -13.47
CA ALA A 184 -3.02 -1.38 -13.81
C ALA A 184 -2.83 -2.46 -14.88
N ASP A 185 -3.52 -3.59 -14.74
CA ASP A 185 -3.39 -4.69 -15.67
C ASP A 185 -4.01 -4.36 -17.04
N VAL A 186 -5.23 -3.80 -17.08
CA VAL A 186 -5.91 -3.37 -18.32
C VAL A 186 -5.12 -2.28 -19.06
N LEU A 187 -4.64 -1.27 -18.34
CA LEU A 187 -3.80 -0.21 -18.93
C LEU A 187 -2.43 -0.75 -19.36
N GLY A 188 -1.93 -1.77 -18.66
CA GLY A 188 -0.72 -2.51 -19.00
C GLY A 188 -0.85 -3.31 -20.29
N GLU A 189 -1.97 -3.98 -20.51
CA GLU A 189 -2.24 -4.72 -21.76
C GLU A 189 -2.44 -3.78 -22.94
N SER A 190 -3.13 -2.65 -22.73
CA SER A 190 -3.48 -1.72 -23.82
C SER A 190 -2.33 -0.77 -24.20
N PHE A 191 -1.57 -0.29 -23.21
CA PHE A 191 -0.57 0.78 -23.40
C PHE A 191 0.78 0.49 -22.71
N GLY A 192 1.01 -0.75 -22.26
CA GLY A 192 2.27 -1.12 -21.59
C GLY A 192 2.51 -0.36 -20.29
N MET A 193 3.78 -0.15 -19.95
CA MET A 193 4.16 0.59 -18.72
C MET A 193 3.72 2.06 -18.75
N ARG A 194 3.66 2.67 -19.94
CA ARG A 194 3.12 4.01 -20.16
C ARG A 194 1.71 4.14 -19.62
N GLY A 195 0.84 3.18 -19.95
CA GLY A 195 -0.53 3.13 -19.45
C GLY A 195 -0.59 3.06 -17.93
N ARG A 196 0.21 2.16 -17.33
CA ARG A 196 0.25 2.00 -15.87
C ARG A 196 0.67 3.28 -15.16
N LEU A 197 1.71 3.97 -15.66
CA LEU A 197 2.21 5.23 -15.08
C LEU A 197 1.20 6.38 -15.22
N TRP A 198 0.58 6.54 -16.40
CA TRP A 198 -0.47 7.55 -16.61
C TRP A 198 -1.72 7.27 -15.77
N GLY A 199 -2.11 6.01 -15.64
CA GLY A 199 -3.20 5.58 -14.77
C GLY A 199 -2.93 5.93 -13.31
N LEU A 200 -1.74 5.59 -12.80
CA LEU A 200 -1.32 5.95 -11.44
C LEU A 200 -1.32 7.47 -11.24
N TRP A 201 -0.72 8.23 -12.16
CA TRP A 201 -0.66 9.68 -12.08
C TRP A 201 -2.06 10.31 -12.04
N LEU A 202 -2.98 9.87 -12.91
CA LEU A 202 -4.34 10.41 -12.98
C LEU A 202 -5.13 10.09 -11.71
N VAL A 203 -5.17 8.82 -11.30
CA VAL A 203 -5.92 8.36 -10.12
C VAL A 203 -5.40 9.05 -8.86
N GLN A 204 -4.08 9.17 -8.71
CA GLN A 204 -3.48 9.84 -7.56
C GLN A 204 -3.68 11.36 -7.57
N THR A 205 -3.63 11.99 -8.74
CA THR A 205 -3.93 13.43 -8.89
C THR A 205 -5.38 13.72 -8.53
N VAL A 206 -6.33 12.91 -9.01
CA VAL A 206 -7.75 13.05 -8.63
C VAL A 206 -7.92 12.86 -7.12
N GLY A 207 -7.27 11.85 -6.52
CA GLY A 207 -7.24 11.69 -5.06
C GLY A 207 -6.70 12.92 -4.32
N GLY A 208 -5.60 13.50 -4.79
CA GLY A 208 -5.01 14.71 -4.21
C GLY A 208 -5.94 15.93 -4.29
N VAL A 209 -6.60 16.14 -5.44
CA VAL A 209 -7.60 17.21 -5.61
C VAL A 209 -8.80 17.00 -4.69
N MET A 210 -9.32 15.77 -4.57
CA MET A 210 -10.43 15.47 -3.67
C MET A 210 -10.05 15.70 -2.20
N CYS A 211 -8.82 15.39 -1.80
CA CYS A 211 -8.30 15.66 -0.46
C CYS A 211 -8.19 17.17 -0.18
N LEU A 212 -7.70 17.95 -1.15
CA LEU A 212 -7.70 19.41 -1.10
C LEU A 212 -9.11 19.99 -0.96
N MET A 213 -10.06 19.47 -1.74
CA MET A 213 -11.46 19.88 -1.68
C MET A 213 -12.09 19.53 -0.33
N LEU A 214 -11.81 18.34 0.21
CA LEU A 214 -12.30 17.91 1.52
C LEU A 214 -11.90 18.89 2.63
N GLY A 215 -10.62 19.28 2.66
CA GLY A 215 -10.12 20.24 3.65
C GLY A 215 -10.80 21.61 3.53
N LYS A 216 -10.92 22.15 2.31
CA LYS A 216 -11.58 23.45 2.07
C LYS A 216 -13.08 23.44 2.33
N MET A 217 -13.77 22.35 2.00
CA MET A 217 -15.20 22.20 2.27
C MET A 217 -15.47 22.15 3.78
N SER A 218 -14.61 21.45 4.53
CA SER A 218 -14.73 21.38 5.98
C SER A 218 -14.52 22.74 6.65
N ASP A 219 -13.57 23.54 6.14
CA ASP A 219 -13.32 24.90 6.61
C ASP A 219 -14.51 25.84 6.31
N SER A 220 -15.12 25.69 5.13
CA SER A 220 -16.25 26.52 4.66
C SER A 220 -17.60 26.22 5.34
N GLY A 221 -17.66 25.27 6.28
CA GLY A 221 -18.92 24.95 6.97
C GLY A 221 -19.83 23.98 6.22
N ALA A 222 -19.32 23.18 5.27
CA ALA A 222 -20.13 22.25 4.50
C ALA A 222 -20.91 21.26 5.38
N PRO A 223 -22.10 20.79 4.95
CA PRO A 223 -22.88 19.82 5.72
C PRO A 223 -22.18 18.46 5.82
N PRO A 224 -22.39 17.71 6.93
CA PRO A 224 -21.66 16.46 7.20
C PRO A 224 -21.84 15.40 6.10
N GLY A 225 -23.03 15.28 5.52
CA GLY A 225 -23.31 14.30 4.46
C GLY A 225 -22.47 14.52 3.19
N LEU A 226 -22.26 15.78 2.81
CA LEU A 226 -21.40 16.11 1.67
C LEU A 226 -19.94 15.77 1.98
N THR A 227 -19.46 16.12 3.18
CA THR A 227 -18.09 15.82 3.62
C THR A 227 -17.81 14.32 3.67
N VAL A 228 -18.74 13.52 4.17
CA VAL A 228 -18.63 12.04 4.15
C VAL A 228 -18.57 11.53 2.71
N THR A 229 -19.39 12.06 1.81
CA THR A 229 -19.41 11.63 0.41
C THR A 229 -18.07 11.92 -0.26
N VAL A 230 -17.53 13.14 -0.10
CA VAL A 230 -16.22 13.52 -0.66
C VAL A 230 -15.10 12.69 -0.05
N LEU A 231 -15.16 12.40 1.25
CA LEU A 231 -14.20 11.53 1.92
C LEU A 231 -14.21 10.11 1.32
N VAL A 232 -15.38 9.52 1.09
CA VAL A 232 -15.49 8.18 0.48
C VAL A 232 -14.94 8.18 -0.94
N VAL A 233 -15.25 9.21 -1.74
CA VAL A 233 -14.70 9.34 -3.10
C VAL A 233 -13.18 9.48 -3.06
N PHE A 234 -12.66 10.36 -2.20
CA PHE A 234 -11.22 10.53 -1.98
C PHE A 234 -10.55 9.20 -1.62
N ALA A 235 -11.13 8.47 -0.67
CA ALA A 235 -10.60 7.22 -0.17
C ALA A 235 -10.61 6.13 -1.26
N PHE A 236 -11.61 6.09 -2.12
CA PHE A 236 -11.60 5.21 -3.29
C PHE A 236 -10.40 5.48 -4.19
N PHE A 237 -10.14 6.74 -4.56
CA PHE A 237 -9.02 7.09 -5.45
C PHE A 237 -7.65 6.85 -4.81
N ILE A 238 -7.46 7.21 -3.53
CA ILE A 238 -6.16 7.04 -2.87
C ILE A 238 -5.79 5.56 -2.70
N GLN A 239 -6.79 4.72 -2.39
CA GLN A 239 -6.63 3.28 -2.24
C GLN A 239 -6.47 2.60 -3.61
N ALA A 240 -7.18 3.06 -4.64
CA ALA A 240 -6.96 2.60 -6.01
C ALA A 240 -5.53 2.94 -6.51
N ALA A 241 -4.99 4.11 -6.17
CA ALA A 241 -3.60 4.47 -6.46
C ALA A 241 -2.60 3.52 -5.76
N SER A 242 -2.89 3.12 -4.52
CA SER A 242 -2.11 2.09 -3.80
C SER A 242 -2.11 0.75 -4.54
N GLY A 243 -3.26 0.33 -5.09
CA GLY A 243 -3.38 -0.87 -5.94
C GLY A 243 -2.60 -0.77 -7.25
N LEU A 244 -2.72 0.36 -7.97
CA LEU A 244 -1.96 0.66 -9.19
C LEU A 244 -0.45 0.59 -8.96
N THR A 245 0.02 1.10 -7.82
CA THR A 245 1.45 1.12 -7.47
C THR A 245 2.02 -0.30 -7.39
N PHE A 246 1.35 -1.22 -6.69
CA PHE A 246 1.77 -2.63 -6.62
C PHE A 246 1.48 -3.44 -7.89
N GLY A 247 0.73 -2.86 -8.84
CA GLY A 247 0.70 -3.30 -10.23
C GLY A 247 1.95 -2.89 -11.02
N ILE A 248 2.70 -1.87 -10.60
CA ILE A 248 3.92 -1.42 -11.31
C ILE A 248 5.19 -2.04 -10.70
N VAL A 249 5.24 -2.15 -9.37
CA VAL A 249 6.39 -2.67 -8.61
C VAL A 249 7.00 -3.97 -9.20
N PRO A 250 6.21 -5.00 -9.59
CA PRO A 250 6.74 -6.25 -10.13
C PRO A 250 7.57 -6.11 -11.40
N PHE A 251 7.37 -5.01 -12.13
CA PHE A 251 7.97 -4.79 -13.44
C PHE A 251 9.28 -4.00 -13.35
N ILE A 252 9.60 -3.34 -12.22
CA ILE A 252 10.81 -2.51 -12.12
C ILE A 252 12.09 -3.35 -12.16
N SER A 253 12.12 -4.44 -11.38
CA SER A 253 13.21 -5.41 -11.39
C SER A 253 12.67 -6.75 -10.93
N LYS A 254 12.82 -7.78 -11.78
CA LYS A 254 12.51 -9.17 -11.42
C LYS A 254 13.57 -9.72 -10.44
N ARG A 255 14.83 -9.26 -10.55
CA ARG A 255 15.97 -9.72 -9.74
C ARG A 255 15.91 -9.19 -8.31
N ALA A 256 15.60 -7.90 -8.15
CA ALA A 256 15.54 -7.21 -6.87
C ALA A 256 14.10 -6.95 -6.38
N LEU A 257 13.13 -7.74 -6.84
CA LEU A 257 11.70 -7.53 -6.58
C LEU A 257 11.37 -7.35 -5.09
N GLY A 258 11.94 -8.20 -4.22
CA GLY A 258 11.71 -8.11 -2.77
C GLY A 258 12.25 -6.82 -2.16
N VAL A 259 13.40 -6.34 -2.65
CA VAL A 259 14.02 -5.08 -2.19
C VAL A 259 13.17 -3.89 -2.62
N ILE A 260 12.76 -3.84 -3.88
CA ILE A 260 11.92 -2.76 -4.42
C ILE A 260 10.55 -2.77 -3.73
N SER A 261 9.91 -3.93 -3.59
CA SER A 261 8.63 -4.06 -2.87
C SER A 261 8.75 -3.61 -1.41
N GLY A 262 9.86 -3.95 -0.75
CA GLY A 262 10.15 -3.52 0.61
C GLY A 262 10.36 -2.01 0.74
N MET A 263 11.14 -1.42 -0.18
CA MET A 263 11.34 0.02 -0.26
C MET A 263 10.01 0.75 -0.47
N THR A 264 9.22 0.31 -1.46
CA THR A 264 7.92 0.90 -1.74
C THR A 264 6.97 0.78 -0.54
N ALA A 265 6.85 -0.40 0.06
CA ALA A 265 6.01 -0.61 1.25
C ALA A 265 6.44 0.26 2.44
N SER A 266 7.76 0.38 2.68
CA SER A 266 8.29 1.23 3.75
C SER A 266 8.00 2.71 3.54
N GLY A 267 7.98 3.16 2.28
CA GLY A 267 7.58 4.51 1.89
C GLY A 267 6.18 4.87 2.39
N GLY A 268 5.24 3.92 2.34
CA GLY A 268 3.89 4.06 2.90
C GLY A 268 3.87 4.42 4.39
N VAL A 269 4.59 3.65 5.21
CA VAL A 269 4.65 3.88 6.67
C VAL A 269 5.37 5.19 6.98
N MET A 270 6.49 5.45 6.30
CA MET A 270 7.22 6.71 6.46
C MET A 270 6.37 7.92 6.06
N GLY A 271 5.60 7.82 4.97
CA GLY A 271 4.66 8.83 4.53
C GLY A 271 3.58 9.13 5.58
N ALA A 272 3.04 8.09 6.23
CA ALA A 272 2.06 8.26 7.30
C ALA A 272 2.65 9.01 8.51
N ILE A 273 3.87 8.62 8.94
CA ILE A 273 4.57 9.26 10.06
C ILE A 273 4.86 10.73 9.74
N VAL A 274 5.42 11.00 8.56
CA VAL A 274 5.76 12.37 8.13
C VAL A 274 4.50 13.24 8.04
N THR A 275 3.43 12.74 7.41
CA THR A 275 2.17 13.46 7.25
C THR A 275 1.52 13.74 8.61
N GLN A 276 1.50 12.75 9.51
CA GLN A 276 0.98 12.91 10.87
C GLN A 276 1.77 13.98 11.65
N LEU A 277 3.11 13.92 11.61
CA LEU A 277 3.97 14.85 12.34
C LEU A 277 3.88 16.28 11.79
N LEU A 278 3.84 16.44 10.47
CA LEU A 278 3.80 17.76 9.83
C LEU A 278 2.44 18.46 10.02
N PHE A 279 1.34 17.73 9.91
CA PHE A 279 0.01 18.35 9.80
C PHE A 279 -0.92 18.11 10.99
N PHE A 280 -0.69 17.06 11.79
CA PHE A 280 -1.65 16.63 12.82
C PHE A 280 -1.08 16.51 14.24
N SER A 281 0.24 16.57 14.44
CA SER A 281 0.88 16.51 15.77
C SER A 281 0.85 17.83 16.56
N GLY A 282 0.25 18.89 16.03
CA GLY A 282 0.11 20.18 16.71
C GLY A 282 1.40 21.02 16.79
N SER A 283 2.57 20.46 16.42
CA SER A 283 3.87 21.16 16.43
C SER A 283 3.88 22.47 15.63
N PHE A 284 3.05 22.57 14.58
CA PHE A 284 2.98 23.74 13.72
C PHE A 284 1.69 24.57 13.91
N GLY A 285 0.82 24.19 14.86
CA GLY A 285 -0.41 24.94 15.17
C GLY A 285 -1.48 24.97 14.05
N PHE A 286 -1.40 24.09 13.05
CA PHE A 286 -2.39 24.03 11.98
C PHE A 286 -3.75 23.50 12.46
N SER A 287 -4.84 24.09 11.97
CA SER A 287 -6.16 23.49 12.08
C SER A 287 -6.24 22.21 11.25
N ARG A 288 -7.09 21.26 11.66
CA ARG A 288 -7.18 19.94 11.00
C ARG A 288 -7.62 20.04 9.54
N GLU A 289 -8.47 21.01 9.22
CA GLU A 289 -8.97 21.30 7.87
C GLU A 289 -7.82 21.76 6.95
N THR A 290 -6.97 22.64 7.48
CA THR A 290 -5.75 23.08 6.81
C THR A 290 -4.77 21.92 6.63
N GLY A 291 -4.62 21.07 7.66
CA GLY A 291 -3.79 19.86 7.60
C GLY A 291 -4.23 18.89 6.50
N ILE A 292 -5.55 18.63 6.39
CA ILE A 292 -6.14 17.82 5.31
C ILE A 292 -5.87 18.46 3.94
N SER A 293 -6.07 19.78 3.82
CA SER A 293 -5.81 20.50 2.55
C SER A 293 -4.34 20.40 2.14
N LEU A 294 -3.40 20.64 3.07
CA LEU A 294 -1.97 20.55 2.81
C LEU A 294 -1.54 19.14 2.46
N THR A 295 -2.16 18.12 3.07
CA THR A 295 -1.94 16.72 2.72
C THR A 295 -2.32 16.47 1.26
N GLY A 296 -3.47 16.98 0.80
CA GLY A 296 -3.86 16.91 -0.61
C GLY A 296 -2.88 17.61 -1.56
N LEU A 297 -2.34 18.76 -1.17
CA LEU A 297 -1.30 19.45 -1.92
C LEU A 297 -0.02 18.61 -2.03
N MET A 298 0.40 17.99 -0.92
CA MET A 298 1.56 17.10 -0.91
C MET A 298 1.37 15.88 -1.81
N ILE A 299 0.16 15.31 -1.88
CA ILE A 299 -0.14 14.25 -2.85
C ILE A 299 0.17 14.73 -4.26
N LEU A 300 -0.33 15.91 -4.66
CA LEU A 300 -0.10 16.45 -6.01
C LEU A 300 1.39 16.65 -6.29
N ILE A 301 2.12 17.25 -5.35
CA ILE A 301 3.56 17.51 -5.50
C ILE A 301 4.34 16.21 -5.60
N CYS A 302 4.08 15.25 -4.71
CA CYS A 302 4.79 13.97 -4.66
C CYS A 302 4.36 12.98 -5.75
N THR A 303 3.37 13.33 -6.56
CA THR A 303 2.99 12.60 -7.78
C THR A 303 3.79 13.08 -9.00
N LEU A 304 4.31 14.31 -9.01
CA LEU A 304 5.12 14.85 -10.12
C LEU A 304 6.39 14.03 -10.43
N PRO A 305 7.13 13.47 -9.45
CA PRO A 305 8.30 12.65 -9.74
C PRO A 305 8.02 11.42 -10.61
N LEU A 306 6.77 10.95 -10.73
CA LEU A 306 6.40 9.89 -11.70
C LEU A 306 6.74 10.29 -13.15
N MET A 307 6.70 11.58 -13.47
CA MET A 307 7.08 12.09 -14.79
C MET A 307 8.55 11.82 -15.14
N LEU A 308 9.41 11.70 -14.12
CA LEU A 308 10.83 11.40 -14.27
C LEU A 308 11.09 9.89 -14.33
N PHE A 309 10.07 9.05 -14.18
CA PHE A 309 10.21 7.62 -14.28
C PHE A 309 10.52 7.22 -15.73
N TYR A 310 11.69 6.60 -15.94
CA TYR A 310 12.06 6.06 -17.24
C TYR A 310 12.78 4.72 -17.13
N SER A 311 12.29 3.72 -17.86
CA SER A 311 13.01 2.48 -18.08
C SER A 311 13.34 2.31 -19.56
N PRO A 312 14.59 2.04 -19.94
CA PRO A 312 14.93 1.70 -21.32
C PRO A 312 14.11 0.50 -21.85
N GLN A 313 13.91 -0.52 -21.01
CA GLN A 313 13.13 -1.73 -21.33
C GLN A 313 11.62 -1.48 -21.42
N LEU A 314 11.07 -0.57 -20.61
CA LEU A 314 9.61 -0.43 -20.41
C LEU A 314 9.05 0.91 -20.93
N GLY A 315 9.92 1.85 -21.25
CA GLY A 315 9.58 3.26 -21.47
C GLY A 315 9.36 4.05 -20.18
N GLY A 316 8.92 5.29 -20.35
CA GLY A 316 8.46 6.18 -19.28
C GLY A 316 7.14 6.83 -19.68
N MET A 317 6.64 7.81 -18.90
CA MET A 317 5.37 8.48 -19.23
C MET A 317 5.38 9.17 -20.60
N PHE A 318 6.50 9.79 -20.96
CA PHE A 318 6.67 10.53 -22.22
C PHE A 318 7.54 9.78 -23.23
N CYS A 319 8.49 8.97 -22.77
CA CYS A 319 9.47 8.31 -23.63
C CYS A 319 9.08 6.85 -23.93
N ALA A 320 9.36 6.39 -25.15
CA ALA A 320 9.07 5.01 -25.55
C ALA A 320 10.17 4.09 -25.01
N PRO A 321 9.90 2.77 -24.88
CA PRO A 321 10.97 1.79 -24.73
C PRO A 321 11.93 1.88 -25.94
N LEU A 322 13.22 1.57 -25.73
CA LEU A 322 14.16 1.44 -26.84
C LEU A 322 13.86 0.16 -27.62
N GLU A 323 13.80 0.24 -28.95
CA GLU A 323 13.49 -0.90 -29.83
C GLU A 323 14.58 -2.00 -29.80
N ASP A 324 15.86 -1.66 -29.55
CA ASP A 324 17.00 -2.61 -29.56
C ASP A 324 17.61 -2.87 -28.16
N TYR A 325 16.84 -2.72 -27.08
CA TYR A 325 17.41 -2.84 -25.74
C TYR A 325 17.90 -4.25 -25.40
N ASP A 326 17.18 -5.29 -25.83
CA ASP A 326 17.56 -6.69 -25.53
C ASP A 326 18.88 -7.07 -26.21
N ASP A 327 19.15 -6.53 -27.41
CA ASP A 327 20.43 -6.69 -28.12
C ASP A 327 21.56 -5.91 -27.46
N LEU A 328 21.30 -4.67 -27.00
CA LEU A 328 22.26 -3.85 -26.24
C LEU A 328 22.61 -4.46 -24.87
N GLU A 329 21.65 -5.08 -24.19
CA GLU A 329 21.88 -5.75 -22.91
C GLU A 329 22.69 -7.05 -23.09
N ALA A 330 22.39 -7.82 -24.15
CA ALA A 330 23.17 -8.99 -24.52
C ALA A 330 24.64 -8.63 -24.82
N ASP A 331 24.87 -7.58 -25.63
CA ASP A 331 26.21 -7.07 -25.92
C ASP A 331 26.94 -6.59 -24.65
N TYR A 332 26.25 -5.86 -23.75
CA TYR A 332 26.85 -5.38 -22.51
C TYR A 332 27.34 -6.51 -21.60
N TYR A 333 26.55 -7.59 -21.45
CA TYR A 333 26.96 -8.75 -20.65
C TYR A 333 28.01 -9.63 -21.34
N GLU A 334 28.13 -9.54 -22.67
CA GLU A 334 29.19 -10.20 -23.42
C GLU A 334 30.54 -9.46 -23.27
N PHE A 335 30.53 -8.12 -23.19
CA PHE A 335 31.71 -7.30 -22.92
C PHE A 335 32.20 -7.33 -21.45
N VAL A 336 31.36 -7.76 -20.51
CA VAL A 336 31.66 -7.78 -19.05
C VAL A 336 32.10 -9.19 -18.56
N LYS A 337 32.20 -10.18 -19.46
CA LYS A 337 32.84 -11.49 -19.19
C LYS A 337 34.33 -11.48 -19.53
#